data_AF-A0A1F3KIA5-F1
#
_entry.id   AF-A0A1F3KIA5-F1
#
_cell.length_a   1.000
_cell.length_b   1.000
_cell.length_c   1.000
_cell.angle_alpha   90.00
_cell.angle_beta   90.00
_cell.angle_gamma   90.00
#
_symmetry.space_group_name_H-M   'P 1'
#
loop_
_entity.id
_entity.type
_entity.pdbx_description
1 polymer ?
#
loop_
_entity_poly.entity_id
_entity_poly.type
_entity_poly.pdbx_seq_one_letter_code
_entity_poly.pdbx_strand_id
1 'polypeptide(L)'
;SFLALRIGNKKADERRTFGYKRIEILTALLNASLLIAISVFLIIEAIDRFIKPTPVEGGLMLVVALIGLIANLVGVMLLHPHSHGSINIKAAWLHLIGDTVSSVAVVVGGIAIMWLNVIWIDPVITIGVALYLVKESWNIVYETTNILMQGAPRDFPFDNLIREATSIEGISDIHHIHLWNLDDQTLHFEAHICLSQDMSLSEADRIRGLLEGRLKEMFHIGHVTLQTEYHGCRPTNIQHHTNP
;
A
#
# COMPACT_ATOMS: atom_id res chain seq x y z
N SER A 1 9.39 3.09 -12.42
CA SER A 1 8.60 1.89 -12.10
C SER A 1 9.20 0.59 -12.64
N PHE A 2 9.33 0.36 -13.95
CA PHE A 2 9.87 -0.91 -14.49
C PHE A 2 11.26 -1.29 -13.98
N LEU A 3 12.19 -0.33 -13.93
CA LEU A 3 13.53 -0.58 -13.38
C LEU A 3 13.49 -0.95 -11.89
N ALA A 4 12.59 -0.34 -11.12
CA ALA A 4 12.41 -0.64 -9.71
C ALA A 4 11.92 -2.07 -9.49
N LEU A 5 10.92 -2.52 -10.27
CA LEU A 5 10.45 -3.92 -10.26
C LEU A 5 11.58 -4.91 -10.61
N ARG A 6 12.42 -4.56 -11.59
CA ARG A 6 13.55 -5.41 -11.97
C ARG A 6 14.59 -5.50 -10.86
N ILE A 7 14.82 -4.40 -10.12
CA ILE A 7 15.76 -4.37 -9.00
C ILE A 7 15.17 -5.05 -7.77
N GLY A 8 13.90 -4.82 -7.45
CA GLY A 8 13.22 -5.41 -6.30
C GLY A 8 13.08 -6.93 -6.38
N ASN A 9 13.06 -7.49 -7.59
CA ASN A 9 13.12 -8.94 -7.81
C ASN A 9 14.53 -9.55 -7.72
N LYS A 10 15.58 -8.77 -7.44
CA LYS A 10 16.91 -9.34 -7.15
C LYS A 10 16.89 -10.05 -5.80
N LYS A 11 17.56 -11.21 -5.75
CA LYS A 11 17.79 -11.96 -4.50
C LYS A 11 18.62 -11.12 -3.51
N ALA A 12 18.51 -11.47 -2.23
CA ALA A 12 19.35 -10.91 -1.17
C ALA A 12 20.84 -11.14 -1.45
N ASP A 13 21.65 -10.18 -1.01
CA ASP A 13 23.12 -10.26 -1.02
C ASP A 13 23.67 -9.95 0.38
N GLU A 14 24.97 -10.11 0.58
CA GLU A 14 25.62 -9.93 1.89
C GLU A 14 25.41 -8.52 2.49
N ARG A 15 25.18 -7.51 1.66
CA ARG A 15 24.96 -6.12 2.10
C ARG A 15 23.48 -5.78 2.25
N ARG A 16 22.59 -6.55 1.62
CA ARG A 16 21.12 -6.38 1.63
C ARG A 16 20.51 -7.73 1.94
N THR A 17 20.59 -8.10 3.21
CA THR A 17 20.19 -9.43 3.73
C THR A 17 18.69 -9.71 3.57
N PHE A 18 17.86 -8.66 3.56
CA PHE A 18 16.42 -8.74 3.24
C PHE A 18 16.11 -8.51 1.75
N GLY A 19 17.12 -8.36 0.89
CA GLY A 19 16.96 -8.09 -0.53
C GLY A 19 16.62 -6.64 -0.86
N TYR A 20 16.05 -6.45 -2.04
CA TYR A 20 15.89 -5.13 -2.67
C TYR A 20 14.43 -4.65 -2.74
N LYS A 21 13.50 -5.37 -2.10
CA LYS A 21 12.06 -5.16 -2.23
C LYS A 21 11.58 -3.74 -1.90
N ARG A 22 12.21 -3.09 -0.91
CA ARG A 22 11.89 -1.70 -0.52
C ARG A 22 12.09 -0.66 -1.63
N ILE A 23 12.84 -0.95 -2.70
CA ILE A 23 12.98 -0.02 -3.83
C ILE A 23 11.65 0.19 -4.58
N GLU A 24 10.80 -0.83 -4.58
CA GLU A 24 9.46 -0.76 -5.18
C GLU A 24 8.58 0.19 -4.37
N ILE A 25 8.61 0.07 -3.04
CA ILE A 25 7.90 0.96 -2.10
C ILE A 25 8.35 2.41 -2.26
N LEU A 26 9.67 2.65 -2.33
CA LEU A 26 10.21 4.00 -2.53
C LEU A 26 9.77 4.60 -3.87
N THR A 27 9.77 3.78 -4.93
CA THR A 27 9.32 4.21 -6.26
C THR A 27 7.82 4.52 -6.27
N ALA A 28 7.01 3.69 -5.59
CA ALA A 28 5.58 3.93 -5.45
C ALA A 28 5.30 5.24 -4.69
N LEU A 29 6.00 5.50 -3.58
CA LEU A 29 5.89 6.74 -2.83
C LEU A 29 6.24 7.97 -3.68
N LEU A 30 7.36 7.92 -4.42
CA LEU A 30 7.78 9.01 -5.29
C LEU A 30 6.76 9.29 -6.39
N ASN A 31 6.23 8.25 -7.02
CA ASN A 31 5.21 8.39 -8.06
C ASN A 31 3.91 8.99 -7.50
N ALA A 32 3.41 8.47 -6.37
CA ALA A 32 2.18 8.97 -5.76
C ALA A 32 2.33 10.42 -5.28
N SER A 33 3.48 10.77 -4.70
CA SER A 33 3.79 12.14 -4.30
C SER A 33 3.84 13.09 -5.50
N LEU A 34 4.42 12.65 -6.62
CA LEU A 34 4.45 13.43 -7.86
C LEU A 34 3.05 13.63 -8.44
N LEU A 35 2.20 12.61 -8.41
CA LEU A 35 0.80 12.72 -8.86
C LEU A 35 0.02 13.72 -7.99
N ILE A 36 0.21 13.72 -6.68
CA ILE A 36 -0.39 14.73 -5.79
C ILE A 36 0.12 16.13 -6.15
N ALA A 37 1.43 16.31 -6.34
CA ALA A 37 2.01 17.60 -6.69
C ALA A 37 1.46 18.14 -8.02
N ILE A 38 1.38 17.29 -9.06
CA ILE A 38 0.77 17.63 -10.34
C ILE A 38 -0.71 17.96 -10.17
N SER A 39 -1.45 17.19 -9.38
CA SER A 39 -2.88 17.43 -9.16
C SER A 39 -3.15 18.75 -8.44
N VAL A 40 -2.34 19.09 -7.42
CA VAL A 40 -2.41 20.39 -6.75
C VAL A 40 -2.11 21.53 -7.73
N PHE A 41 -1.09 21.37 -8.58
CA PHE A 41 -0.79 22.33 -9.64
C PHE A 41 -1.98 22.51 -10.61
N LEU A 42 -2.61 21.42 -11.04
CA LEU A 42 -3.80 21.47 -11.90
C LEU A 42 -4.99 22.17 -11.23
N ILE A 43 -5.19 21.99 -9.93
CA ILE A 43 -6.24 22.71 -9.18
C ILE A 43 -5.96 24.21 -9.18
N ILE A 44 -4.71 24.63 -8.95
CA ILE A 44 -4.31 26.04 -8.98
C ILE A 44 -4.56 26.65 -10.36
N GLU A 45 -4.13 25.97 -11.42
CA GLU A 45 -4.35 26.38 -12.81
C GLU A 45 -5.84 26.46 -13.18
N ALA A 46 -6.63 25.48 -12.74
CA ALA A 46 -8.08 25.48 -12.96
C ALA A 46 -8.77 26.65 -12.26
N ILE A 47 -8.33 27.01 -11.04
CA ILE A 47 -8.85 28.18 -10.31
C ILE A 47 -8.47 29.48 -11.06
N ASP A 48 -7.24 29.64 -11.54
CA ASP A 48 -6.88 30.83 -12.33
C ASP A 48 -7.67 30.90 -13.64
N ARG A 49 -7.88 29.77 -14.33
CA ARG A 49 -8.76 29.70 -15.53
C ARG A 49 -10.22 30.04 -15.22
N PHE A 50 -10.71 29.71 -14.03
CA PHE A 50 -12.06 30.07 -13.61
C PHE A 50 -12.21 31.58 -13.37
N ILE A 51 -11.16 32.24 -12.85
CA ILE A 51 -11.15 33.69 -12.58
C ILE A 51 -10.84 34.49 -13.85
N LYS A 52 -9.93 34.00 -14.69
CA LYS A 52 -9.50 34.62 -15.96
C LYS A 52 -9.75 33.62 -17.09
N PRO A 53 -10.94 33.66 -17.70
CA PRO A 53 -11.27 32.72 -18.77
C PRO A 53 -10.33 32.90 -19.96
N THR A 54 -9.44 31.95 -20.15
CA THR A 54 -8.56 31.87 -21.31
C THR A 54 -9.15 30.90 -22.33
N PRO A 55 -9.02 31.17 -23.65
CA PRO A 55 -9.42 30.21 -24.66
C PRO A 55 -8.60 28.92 -24.50
N VAL A 56 -9.27 27.80 -24.23
CA VAL A 56 -8.64 26.48 -24.20
C VAL A 56 -8.58 25.94 -25.63
N GLU A 57 -7.43 25.44 -26.06
CA GLU A 57 -7.31 24.73 -27.34
C GLU A 57 -8.01 23.36 -27.26
N GLY A 58 -9.34 23.37 -27.45
CA GLY A 58 -10.18 22.18 -27.36
C GLY A 58 -9.72 21.02 -28.26
N GLY A 59 -9.10 21.33 -29.40
CA GLY A 59 -8.51 20.32 -30.30
C GLY A 59 -7.36 19.54 -29.66
N LEU A 60 -6.42 20.22 -29.01
CA LEU A 60 -5.30 19.58 -28.33
C LEU A 60 -5.80 18.77 -27.12
N MET A 61 -6.71 19.35 -26.33
CA MET A 61 -7.35 18.68 -25.20
C MET A 61 -8.03 17.36 -25.63
N LEU A 62 -8.78 17.39 -26.73
CA LEU A 62 -9.48 16.21 -27.25
C LEU A 62 -8.52 15.11 -27.69
N VAL A 63 -7.43 15.46 -28.40
CA VAL A 63 -6.43 14.47 -28.84
C VAL A 63 -5.77 13.79 -27.65
N VAL A 64 -5.33 14.57 -26.65
CA VAL A 64 -4.70 14.01 -25.43
C VAL A 64 -5.68 13.13 -24.67
N ALA A 65 -6.94 13.57 -24.51
CA ALA A 65 -7.98 12.81 -23.81
C ALA A 65 -8.32 11.51 -24.54
N LEU A 66 -8.37 11.52 -25.88
CA LEU A 66 -8.60 10.31 -26.69
C LEU A 66 -7.46 9.30 -26.56
N ILE A 67 -6.20 9.76 -26.57
CA ILE A 67 -5.05 8.87 -26.35
C ILE A 67 -5.13 8.21 -24.97
N GLY A 68 -5.43 8.99 -23.93
CA GLY A 68 -5.62 8.48 -22.57
C GLY A 68 -6.77 7.48 -22.48
N LEU A 69 -7.91 7.80 -23.10
CA LEU A 69 -9.07 6.92 -23.15
C LEU A 69 -8.76 5.59 -23.84
N ILE A 70 -8.07 5.61 -24.99
CA ILE A 70 -7.67 4.40 -25.70
C ILE A 70 -6.72 3.56 -24.84
N ALA A 71 -5.72 4.19 -24.19
CA ALA A 71 -4.79 3.49 -23.32
C ALA A 71 -5.52 2.80 -22.15
N ASN A 72 -6.43 3.51 -21.48
CA ASN A 72 -7.22 2.95 -20.38
C ASN A 72 -8.15 1.83 -20.85
N LEU A 73 -8.81 2.00 -22.00
CA LEU A 73 -9.69 0.97 -22.57
C LEU A 73 -8.93 -0.31 -22.93
N VAL A 74 -7.74 -0.18 -23.53
CA VAL A 74 -6.84 -1.32 -23.79
C VAL A 74 -6.47 -2.01 -22.48
N GLY A 75 -6.13 -1.25 -21.43
CA GLY A 75 -5.85 -1.80 -20.10
C GLY A 75 -7.04 -2.58 -19.53
N VAL A 76 -8.25 -2.00 -19.55
CA VAL A 76 -9.49 -2.65 -19.11
C VAL A 76 -9.73 -3.95 -19.87
N MET A 77 -9.56 -3.95 -21.20
CA MET A 77 -9.74 -5.14 -22.05
C MET A 77 -8.72 -6.24 -21.73
N LEU A 78 -7.46 -5.89 -21.48
CA LEU A 78 -6.40 -6.85 -21.16
C LEU A 78 -6.59 -7.48 -19.77
N LEU A 79 -7.03 -6.70 -18.78
CA LEU A 79 -7.23 -7.19 -17.41
C LEU A 79 -8.58 -7.87 -17.18
N HIS A 80 -9.61 -7.57 -17.99
CA HIS A 80 -10.95 -8.11 -17.80
C HIS A 80 -10.99 -9.65 -17.66
N PRO A 81 -10.34 -10.46 -18.52
CA PRO A 81 -10.37 -11.93 -18.39
C PRO A 81 -9.75 -12.44 -17.08
N HIS A 82 -8.82 -11.68 -16.51
CA HIS A 82 -8.07 -12.04 -15.30
C HIS A 82 -8.71 -11.49 -14.02
N SER A 83 -9.70 -10.60 -14.13
CA SER A 83 -10.34 -9.90 -13.02
C SER A 83 -11.18 -10.80 -12.10
N HIS A 84 -11.57 -12.00 -12.56
CA HIS A 84 -12.38 -12.93 -11.77
C HIS A 84 -11.56 -13.87 -10.88
N GLY A 85 -10.27 -14.03 -11.13
CA GLY A 85 -9.43 -15.03 -10.45
C GLY A 85 -8.62 -14.50 -9.26
N SER A 86 -8.44 -13.18 -9.14
CA SER A 86 -7.63 -12.57 -8.09
C SER A 86 -8.21 -11.23 -7.66
N ILE A 87 -8.35 -11.03 -6.35
CA ILE A 87 -8.80 -9.76 -5.76
C ILE A 87 -7.87 -8.61 -6.16
N ASN A 88 -6.56 -8.85 -6.26
CA ASN A 88 -5.60 -7.83 -6.67
C ASN A 88 -5.80 -7.42 -8.14
N ILE A 89 -6.06 -8.37 -9.02
CA ILE A 89 -6.34 -8.07 -10.44
C ILE A 89 -7.69 -7.38 -10.58
N LYS A 90 -8.69 -7.80 -9.79
CA LYS A 90 -10.00 -7.14 -9.72
C LYS A 90 -9.87 -5.67 -9.30
N ALA A 91 -9.06 -5.39 -8.27
CA ALA A 91 -8.80 -4.03 -7.81
C ALA A 91 -8.13 -3.17 -8.89
N ALA A 92 -7.08 -3.70 -9.53
CA ALA A 92 -6.42 -3.01 -10.65
C ALA A 92 -7.37 -2.75 -11.83
N TRP A 93 -8.24 -3.71 -12.14
CA TRP A 93 -9.25 -3.57 -13.20
C TRP A 93 -10.32 -2.52 -12.87
N LEU A 94 -10.82 -2.50 -11.63
CA LEU A 94 -11.78 -1.48 -11.15
C LEU A 94 -11.16 -0.08 -11.19
N HIS A 95 -9.88 0.06 -10.85
CA HIS A 95 -9.15 1.32 -10.95
C HIS A 95 -9.10 1.82 -12.40
N LEU A 96 -8.74 0.96 -13.36
CA LEU A 96 -8.70 1.31 -14.79
C LEU A 96 -10.09 1.70 -15.34
N ILE A 97 -11.17 1.12 -14.81
CA ILE A 97 -12.54 1.57 -15.12
C ILE A 97 -12.77 3.00 -14.62
N GLY A 98 -12.35 3.30 -13.39
CA GLY A 98 -12.42 4.67 -12.84
C GLY A 98 -11.70 5.67 -13.75
N ASP A 99 -10.50 5.33 -14.20
CA ASP A 99 -9.71 6.16 -15.13
C ASP A 99 -10.34 6.28 -16.52
N THR A 100 -11.01 5.22 -16.99
CA THR A 100 -11.78 5.25 -18.23
C THR A 100 -12.95 6.22 -18.12
N VAL A 101 -13.71 6.17 -17.02
CA VAL A 101 -14.84 7.08 -16.76
C VAL A 101 -14.37 8.53 -16.66
N SER A 102 -13.26 8.79 -15.96
CA SER A 102 -12.70 10.14 -15.88
C SER A 102 -12.21 10.64 -17.25
N SER A 103 -11.58 9.78 -18.05
CA SER A 103 -11.16 10.11 -19.42
C SER A 103 -12.35 10.43 -20.33
N VAL A 104 -13.46 9.69 -20.22
CA VAL A 104 -14.70 9.99 -20.95
C VAL A 104 -15.26 11.36 -20.56
N ALA A 105 -15.25 11.70 -19.27
CA ALA A 105 -15.70 13.02 -18.81
C ALA A 105 -14.87 14.15 -19.44
N VAL A 106 -13.54 13.99 -19.54
CA VAL A 106 -12.65 14.96 -20.20
C VAL A 106 -12.92 15.06 -21.70
N VAL A 107 -13.14 13.94 -22.40
CA VAL A 107 -13.51 13.93 -23.82
C VAL A 107 -14.82 14.68 -24.08
N VAL A 108 -15.85 14.39 -23.27
CA VAL A 108 -17.15 15.07 -23.36
C VAL A 108 -17.00 16.57 -23.07
N GLY A 109 -16.17 16.94 -22.09
CA GLY A 109 -15.81 18.33 -21.80
C GLY A 109 -15.16 19.03 -22.99
N GLY A 110 -14.18 18.39 -23.63
CA GLY A 110 -13.51 18.91 -24.82
C GLY A 110 -14.47 19.15 -25.99
N ILE A 111 -15.37 18.20 -26.26
CA ILE A 111 -16.41 18.34 -27.30
C ILE A 111 -17.38 19.49 -26.96
N ALA A 112 -17.82 19.59 -25.69
CA ALA A 112 -18.70 20.66 -25.23
C ALA A 112 -18.05 22.05 -25.39
N ILE A 113 -16.75 22.18 -25.10
CA ILE A 113 -16.01 23.44 -25.30
C ILE A 113 -15.96 23.80 -26.79
N MET A 114 -15.68 22.83 -27.67
CA MET A 114 -15.59 23.06 -29.11
C MET A 114 -16.92 23.47 -29.75
N TRP A 115 -18.05 22.91 -29.30
CA TRP A 115 -19.36 23.15 -29.94
C TRP A 115 -20.22 24.18 -29.23
N LEU A 116 -20.13 24.27 -27.90
CA LEU A 116 -20.99 25.13 -27.09
C LEU A 116 -20.26 26.37 -26.58
N ASN A 117 -18.94 26.51 -26.80
CA ASN A 117 -18.08 27.58 -26.28
C ASN A 117 -18.19 27.77 -24.75
N VAL A 118 -18.49 26.69 -24.01
CA VAL A 118 -18.69 26.73 -22.56
C VAL A 118 -17.35 26.52 -21.85
N ILE A 119 -16.55 27.57 -21.80
CA ILE A 119 -15.17 27.56 -21.28
C ILE A 119 -15.05 27.30 -19.77
N TRP A 120 -16.11 27.51 -18.98
CA TRP A 120 -16.08 27.26 -17.53
C TRP A 120 -16.13 25.77 -17.16
N ILE A 121 -16.51 24.90 -18.09
CA ILE A 121 -16.57 23.44 -17.87
C ILE A 121 -15.18 22.84 -17.65
N ASP A 122 -14.15 23.32 -18.36
CA ASP A 122 -12.78 22.82 -18.23
C ASP A 122 -12.24 22.93 -16.80
N PRO A 123 -12.29 24.09 -16.12
CA PRO A 123 -11.93 24.21 -14.71
C PRO A 123 -12.66 23.23 -13.79
N VAL A 124 -13.97 23.03 -13.98
CA VAL A 124 -14.79 22.16 -13.12
C VAL A 124 -14.37 20.70 -13.28
N ILE A 125 -14.21 20.24 -14.53
CA ILE A 125 -13.74 18.88 -14.81
C ILE A 125 -12.32 18.69 -14.27
N THR A 126 -11.43 19.66 -14.50
CA THR A 126 -10.03 19.61 -14.04
C THR A 126 -9.96 19.50 -12.52
N ILE A 127 -10.71 20.32 -11.77
CA ILE A 127 -10.75 20.24 -10.31
C ILE A 127 -11.31 18.89 -9.85
N GLY A 128 -12.40 18.42 -10.46
CA GLY A 128 -13.00 17.12 -10.13
C GLY A 128 -12.03 15.95 -10.31
N VAL A 129 -11.36 15.89 -11.46
CA VAL A 129 -10.36 14.85 -11.76
C VAL A 129 -9.15 14.98 -10.83
N ALA A 130 -8.65 16.19 -10.60
CA ALA A 130 -7.49 16.40 -9.73
C ALA A 130 -7.78 16.02 -8.26
N LEU A 131 -8.97 16.34 -7.73
CA LEU A 131 -9.38 15.92 -6.39
C LEU A 131 -9.49 14.40 -6.27
N TYR A 132 -10.02 13.74 -7.30
CA TYR A 132 -10.05 12.28 -7.37
C TYR A 132 -8.63 11.69 -7.35
N LEU A 133 -7.71 12.22 -8.17
CA LEU A 133 -6.31 11.78 -8.22
C LEU A 133 -5.59 11.99 -6.88
N VAL A 134 -5.82 13.12 -6.20
CA VAL A 134 -5.26 13.36 -4.86
C VAL A 134 -5.76 12.32 -3.86
N LYS A 135 -7.07 12.03 -3.86
CA LYS A 135 -7.66 11.04 -2.94
C LYS A 135 -7.04 9.65 -3.15
N GLU A 136 -6.94 9.19 -4.39
CA GLU A 136 -6.36 7.88 -4.71
C GLU A 136 -4.86 7.82 -4.35
N SER A 137 -4.11 8.87 -4.72
CA SER A 137 -2.67 8.93 -4.46
C SER A 137 -2.34 9.05 -2.97
N TRP A 138 -3.20 9.70 -2.17
CA TRP A 138 -3.00 9.85 -0.74
C TRP A 138 -2.96 8.51 0.00
N ASN A 139 -3.82 7.57 -0.41
CA ASN A 139 -3.81 6.24 0.20
C ASN A 139 -2.47 5.52 -0.04
N ILE A 140 -1.95 5.61 -1.26
CA ILE A 140 -0.65 5.01 -1.63
C ILE A 140 0.49 5.66 -0.84
N VAL A 141 0.50 7.00 -0.72
CA VAL A 141 1.52 7.72 0.08
C VAL A 141 1.49 7.25 1.53
N TYR A 142 0.30 7.13 2.12
CA TYR A 142 0.18 6.66 3.50
C TYR A 142 0.70 5.23 3.66
N GLU A 143 0.24 4.29 2.82
CA GLU A 143 0.63 2.88 2.91
C GLU A 143 2.13 2.68 2.71
N THR A 144 2.71 3.31 1.69
CA THR A 144 4.15 3.22 1.42
C THR A 144 4.98 3.87 2.52
N THR A 145 4.53 5.00 3.08
CA THR A 145 5.19 5.62 4.23
C THR A 145 5.13 4.72 5.46
N ASN A 146 3.98 4.09 5.73
CA ASN A 146 3.83 3.13 6.83
C ASN A 146 4.82 1.95 6.70
N ILE A 147 4.95 1.38 5.50
CA ILE A 147 5.93 0.30 5.23
C ILE A 147 7.37 0.80 5.47
N LEU A 148 7.72 2.00 4.99
CA LEU A 148 9.05 2.57 5.19
C LEU A 148 9.35 2.83 6.68
N MET A 149 8.34 3.26 7.44
CA MET A 149 8.41 3.46 8.89
C MET A 149 8.40 2.15 9.70
N GLN A 150 8.43 0.98 9.05
CA GLN A 150 8.33 -0.32 9.71
C GLN A 150 7.03 -0.47 10.52
N GLY A 151 5.93 0.08 10.00
CA GLY A 151 4.61 -0.05 10.59
C GLY A 151 3.95 -1.40 10.31
N ALA A 152 3.16 -1.84 11.27
CA ALA A 152 2.22 -2.95 11.11
C ALA A 152 1.10 -2.61 10.12
N PRO A 153 0.44 -3.61 9.51
CA PRO A 153 -0.82 -3.40 8.79
C PRO A 153 -1.88 -2.78 9.73
N ARG A 154 -2.67 -1.81 9.23
CA ARG A 154 -3.65 -1.05 10.03
C ARG A 154 -4.64 -1.94 10.79
N ASP A 155 -5.11 -3.00 10.15
CA ASP A 155 -6.17 -3.87 10.68
C ASP A 155 -5.62 -5.21 11.20
N PHE A 156 -4.34 -5.25 11.62
CA PHE A 156 -3.74 -6.48 12.11
C PHE A 156 -4.32 -6.87 13.50
N PRO A 157 -4.84 -8.11 13.67
CA PRO A 157 -5.55 -8.51 14.89
C PRO A 157 -4.59 -8.93 16.01
N PHE A 158 -3.87 -7.98 16.60
CA PHE A 158 -2.89 -8.22 17.68
C PHE A 158 -3.46 -9.02 18.85
N ASP A 159 -4.67 -8.70 19.31
CA ASP A 159 -5.32 -9.43 20.40
C ASP A 159 -5.52 -10.91 20.08
N ASN A 160 -5.82 -11.22 18.81
CA ASN A 160 -5.98 -12.59 18.37
C ASN A 160 -4.64 -13.32 18.34
N LEU A 161 -3.57 -12.63 17.89
CA LEU A 161 -2.21 -13.18 17.91
C LEU A 161 -1.76 -13.52 19.32
N ILE A 162 -1.97 -12.61 20.28
CA ILE A 162 -1.57 -12.82 21.68
C ILE A 162 -2.34 -14.01 22.29
N ARG A 163 -3.65 -14.10 22.02
CA ARG A 163 -4.46 -15.25 22.46
C ARG A 163 -3.99 -16.57 21.85
N GLU A 164 -3.68 -16.59 20.56
CA GLU A 164 -3.17 -17.80 19.90
C GLU A 164 -1.82 -18.22 20.46
N ALA A 165 -0.91 -17.28 20.69
CA ALA A 165 0.40 -17.56 21.28
C ALA A 165 0.27 -18.13 22.70
N THR A 166 -0.55 -17.51 23.55
CA THR A 166 -0.78 -17.96 24.94
C THR A 166 -1.64 -19.22 25.05
N SER A 167 -2.30 -19.65 23.96
CA SER A 167 -3.03 -20.93 23.92
C SER A 167 -2.12 -22.16 23.80
N ILE A 168 -0.85 -21.97 23.43
CA ILE A 168 0.11 -23.06 23.28
C ILE A 168 0.63 -23.45 24.67
N GLU A 169 0.40 -24.70 25.04
CA GLU A 169 0.93 -25.27 26.29
C GLU A 169 2.45 -25.10 26.34
N GLY A 170 2.94 -24.53 27.44
CA GLY A 170 4.34 -24.21 27.62
C GLY A 170 4.67 -22.72 27.48
N ILE A 171 3.83 -21.91 26.83
CA ILE A 171 3.98 -20.45 26.75
C ILE A 171 3.15 -19.78 27.86
N SER A 172 3.79 -19.00 28.71
CA SER A 172 3.11 -18.22 29.76
C SER A 172 2.74 -16.80 29.31
N ASP A 173 3.59 -16.19 28.46
CA ASP A 173 3.40 -14.82 27.99
C ASP A 173 4.15 -14.56 26.67
N ILE A 174 3.75 -13.52 25.94
CA ILE A 174 4.43 -13.01 24.75
C ILE A 174 4.52 -11.49 24.83
N HIS A 175 5.74 -10.95 24.66
CA HIS A 175 5.99 -9.52 24.82
C HIS A 175 7.06 -9.03 23.83
N HIS A 176 7.35 -7.72 23.87
CA HIS A 176 8.31 -7.07 22.97
C HIS A 176 8.02 -7.35 21.48
N ILE A 177 6.72 -7.33 21.14
CA ILE A 177 6.22 -7.66 19.82
C ILE A 177 6.56 -6.53 18.84
N HIS A 178 7.29 -6.87 17.79
CA HIS A 178 7.51 -6.02 16.62
C HIS A 178 6.91 -6.71 15.40
N LEU A 179 6.05 -6.00 14.69
CA LEU A 179 5.42 -6.47 13.47
C LEU A 179 5.52 -5.38 12.42
N TRP A 180 6.11 -5.70 11.26
CA TRP A 180 6.25 -4.73 10.18
C TRP A 180 6.21 -5.37 8.81
N ASN A 181 5.85 -4.56 7.82
CA ASN A 181 5.90 -4.94 6.42
C ASN A 181 7.30 -4.72 5.84
N LEU A 182 7.86 -5.74 5.17
CA LEU A 182 9.06 -5.57 4.34
C LEU A 182 8.70 -4.97 2.98
N ASP A 183 7.60 -5.45 2.40
CA ASP A 183 6.94 -5.00 1.18
C ASP A 183 5.41 -5.15 1.34
N ASP A 184 4.66 -5.05 0.25
CA ASP A 184 3.20 -5.16 0.24
C ASP A 184 2.67 -6.58 0.50
N GLN A 185 3.54 -7.60 0.55
CA GLN A 185 3.14 -9.02 0.64
C GLN A 185 3.79 -9.75 1.81
N THR A 186 4.92 -9.25 2.30
CA THR A 186 5.77 -9.96 3.26
C THR A 186 5.75 -9.26 4.61
N LEU A 187 5.06 -9.91 5.55
CA LEU A 187 4.98 -9.49 6.94
C LEU A 187 6.11 -10.15 7.76
N HIS A 188 6.82 -9.34 8.53
CA HIS A 188 7.86 -9.78 9.46
C HIS A 188 7.37 -9.63 10.89
N PHE A 189 7.77 -10.58 11.74
CA PHE A 189 7.39 -10.62 13.14
C PHE A 189 8.59 -10.98 14.01
N GLU A 190 8.76 -10.22 15.09
CA GLU A 190 9.71 -10.49 16.16
C GLU A 190 8.99 -10.41 17.49
N ALA A 191 9.25 -11.36 18.39
CA ALA A 191 8.71 -11.30 19.75
C ALA A 191 9.56 -12.12 20.71
N HIS A 192 9.35 -11.86 22.00
CA HIS A 192 9.88 -12.68 23.08
C HIS A 192 8.75 -13.56 23.62
N ILE A 193 9.02 -14.85 23.77
CA ILE A 193 8.10 -15.81 24.37
C ILE A 193 8.64 -16.28 25.72
N CYS A 194 7.83 -16.09 26.75
CA CYS A 194 8.12 -16.57 28.09
C CYS A 194 7.62 -18.01 28.23
N LEU A 195 8.52 -18.89 28.62
CA LEU A 195 8.24 -20.28 28.93
C LEU A 195 7.72 -20.40 30.36
N SER A 196 6.70 -21.23 30.53
CA SER A 196 6.03 -21.49 31.80
C SER A 196 6.90 -22.20 32.84
N GLN A 197 7.94 -22.93 32.40
CA GLN A 197 8.84 -23.69 33.26
C GLN A 197 10.25 -23.77 32.67
N ASP A 198 11.22 -24.10 33.53
CA ASP A 198 12.59 -24.37 33.10
C ASP A 198 12.56 -25.66 32.27
N MET A 199 13.06 -25.58 31.05
CA MET A 199 13.03 -26.72 30.13
C MET A 199 14.29 -26.72 29.28
N SER A 200 14.61 -27.87 28.72
CA SER A 200 15.75 -27.98 27.82
C SER A 200 15.54 -27.13 26.57
N LEU A 201 16.64 -26.67 25.97
CA LEU A 201 16.59 -25.88 24.73
C LEU A 201 15.84 -26.63 23.62
N SER A 202 15.95 -27.96 23.56
CA SER A 202 15.25 -28.78 22.58
C SER A 202 13.73 -28.81 22.79
N GLU A 203 13.25 -28.71 24.02
CA GLU A 203 11.80 -28.62 24.31
C GLU A 203 11.28 -27.22 23.98
N ALA A 204 12.02 -26.17 24.36
CA ALA A 204 11.70 -24.79 24.01
C ALA A 204 11.65 -24.58 22.49
N ASP A 205 12.58 -25.17 21.74
CA ASP A 205 12.64 -25.10 20.28
C ASP A 205 11.40 -25.71 19.61
N ARG A 206 10.87 -26.81 20.18
CA ARG A 206 9.62 -27.43 19.71
C ARG A 206 8.41 -26.51 19.93
N ILE A 207 8.31 -25.87 21.09
CA ILE A 207 7.24 -24.90 21.39
C ILE A 207 7.35 -23.69 20.45
N ARG A 208 8.56 -23.16 20.27
CA ARG A 208 8.84 -22.06 19.33
C ARG A 208 8.39 -22.42 17.91
N GLY A 209 8.73 -23.62 17.42
CA GLY A 209 8.34 -24.09 16.09
C GLY A 209 6.83 -24.26 15.92
N LEU A 210 6.11 -24.67 16.97
CA LEU A 210 4.64 -24.73 16.95
C LEU A 210 4.02 -23.33 16.79
N LEU A 211 4.53 -22.35 17.54
CA LEU A 211 4.05 -20.97 17.41
C LEU A 211 4.40 -20.40 16.03
N GLU A 212 5.63 -20.58 15.56
CA GLU A 212 6.06 -20.15 14.23
C GLU A 212 5.15 -20.70 13.12
N GLY A 213 4.78 -21.98 13.19
CA GLY A 213 3.83 -22.60 12.27
C GLY A 213 2.46 -21.91 12.30
N ARG A 214 1.88 -21.68 13.49
CA ARG A 214 0.58 -20.97 13.63
C ARG A 214 0.64 -19.55 13.10
N LEU A 215 1.71 -18.82 13.41
CA LEU A 215 1.92 -17.45 12.94
C LEU A 215 1.95 -17.38 11.40
N LYS A 216 2.60 -18.35 10.77
CA LYS A 216 2.66 -18.45 9.30
C LYS A 216 1.30 -18.82 8.69
N GLU A 217 0.61 -19.82 9.24
CA GLU A 217 -0.64 -20.32 8.66
C GLU A 217 -1.82 -19.38 8.88
N MET A 218 -1.99 -18.85 10.10
CA MET A 218 -3.16 -18.05 10.46
C MET A 218 -3.00 -16.58 10.09
N PHE A 219 -1.79 -16.02 10.27
CA PHE A 219 -1.55 -14.58 10.10
C PHE A 219 -0.71 -14.26 8.85
N HIS A 220 -0.32 -15.28 8.08
CA HIS A 220 0.40 -15.13 6.81
C HIS A 220 1.74 -14.40 6.99
N ILE A 221 2.37 -14.58 8.16
CA ILE A 221 3.67 -13.98 8.46
C ILE A 221 4.77 -14.74 7.71
N GLY A 222 5.51 -14.01 6.87
CA GLY A 222 6.53 -14.59 5.99
C GLY A 222 7.88 -14.85 6.67
N HIS A 223 8.18 -14.10 7.73
CA HIS A 223 9.42 -14.22 8.49
C HIS A 223 9.16 -14.01 9.98
N VAL A 224 9.59 -14.96 10.80
CA VAL A 224 9.36 -14.97 12.25
C VAL A 224 10.68 -15.16 12.98
N THR A 225 10.96 -14.29 13.95
CA THR A 225 12.04 -14.49 14.93
C THR A 225 11.42 -14.49 16.33
N LEU A 226 11.66 -15.57 17.08
CA LEU A 226 11.14 -15.71 18.44
C LEU A 226 12.29 -15.95 19.40
N GLN A 227 12.46 -15.04 20.36
CA GLN A 227 13.39 -15.22 21.47
C GLN A 227 12.69 -15.99 22.60
N THR A 228 13.27 -17.10 23.04
CA THR A 228 12.74 -17.89 24.17
C THR A 228 13.36 -17.42 25.48
N GLU A 229 12.52 -17.23 26.50
CA GLU A 229 12.93 -16.76 27.82
C GLU A 229 12.29 -17.59 28.92
N TYR A 230 12.97 -17.73 30.05
CA TYR A 230 12.42 -18.33 31.27
C TYR A 230 12.72 -17.37 32.44
N HIS A 231 11.68 -16.91 33.15
CA HIS A 231 11.77 -15.78 34.11
C HIS A 231 12.36 -14.48 33.56
N GLY A 232 12.31 -14.27 32.23
CA GLY A 232 12.85 -13.08 31.56
C GLY A 232 12.14 -11.78 31.96
N CYS A 233 10.84 -11.85 32.25
CA CYS A 233 10.07 -10.73 32.77
C CYS A 233 10.29 -10.55 34.29
N ARG A 234 11.38 -9.90 34.68
CA ARG A 234 11.32 -9.08 35.91
C ARG A 234 10.50 -7.83 35.57
N PRO A 235 9.60 -7.36 36.45
CA PRO A 235 8.86 -6.12 36.22
C PRO A 235 9.83 -4.93 36.35
N THR A 236 10.60 -4.66 35.30
CA THR A 236 11.22 -3.36 35.10
C THR A 236 10.19 -2.49 34.40
N ASN A 237 9.74 -1.46 35.12
CA ASN A 237 8.80 -0.40 34.74
C ASN A 237 9.23 0.41 33.49
N ILE A 238 9.55 -0.24 32.37
CA ILE A 238 9.79 0.44 31.11
C ILE A 238 8.77 -0.10 30.12
N GLN A 239 7.59 0.51 30.20
CA GLN A 239 6.56 0.49 29.17
C GLN A 239 7.21 0.79 27.82
N HIS A 240 7.33 -0.20 26.93
CA HIS A 240 7.39 0.10 25.50
C HIS A 240 5.96 0.07 24.97
N HIS A 241 5.31 1.22 25.17
CA HIS A 241 4.22 1.78 24.40
C HIS A 241 3.19 0.79 23.83
N THR A 242 2.37 0.23 24.70
CA THR A 242 0.94 0.39 24.49
C THR A 242 0.60 1.85 24.77
N ASN A 243 -0.08 2.52 23.86
CA ASN A 243 -0.76 3.77 24.16
C ASN A 243 -1.92 3.95 23.17
N PRO A 244 -2.91 4.78 23.55
CA PRO A 244 -4.29 4.36 23.84
C PRO A 244 -5.25 4.37 22.64
#